data_AF-A0A956HLV9-F1
#
_entry.id   AF-A0A956HLV9-F1
#
_cell.length_a   1.000
_cell.length_b   1.000
_cell.length_c   1.000
_cell.angle_alpha   90.00
_cell.angle_beta   90.00
_cell.angle_gamma   90.00
#
_symmetry.space_group_name_H-M   'P 1'
#
loop_
_entity.id
_entity.type
_entity.pdbx_description
1 polymer ?
#
loop_
_entity_poly.entity_id
_entity_poly.type
_entity_poly.pdbx_seq_one_letter_code
_entity_poly.pdbx_strand_id
1 'polypeptide(L)' 'MSEWKPTACILCECNCGLEVQLGGDDGRRLTKIRGDKAHPASRGYA' A
#
# COMPACT_ATOMS: atom_id res chain seq x y z
N MET A 1 10.88 10.44 -8.17
CA MET A 1 10.47 9.23 -7.41
C MET A 1 8.96 9.29 -7.29
N SER A 2 8.23 8.22 -7.64
CA SER A 2 6.77 8.18 -7.53
C SER A 2 6.32 8.29 -6.06
N GLU A 3 5.24 9.03 -5.83
CA GLU A 3 4.66 9.22 -4.50
C GLU A 3 4.07 7.91 -3.95
N TRP A 4 4.26 7.65 -2.66
CA TRP A 4 3.59 6.56 -1.95
C TRP A 4 2.18 6.98 -1.56
N LYS A 5 1.20 6.15 -1.92
CA LYS A 5 -0.22 6.38 -1.60
C LYS A 5 -0.70 5.31 -0.61
N PRO A 6 -1.41 5.69 0.48
CA PRO A 6 -1.95 4.73 1.42
C PRO A 6 -3.14 3.98 0.82
N THR A 7 -3.28 2.70 1.17
CA THR A 7 -4.45 1.86 0.87
C THR A 7 -4.54 0.74 1.91
N ALA A 8 -5.55 -0.13 1.79
CA ALA A 8 -5.72 -1.28 2.66
C ALA A 8 -5.84 -2.58 1.86
N CYS A 9 -5.37 -3.68 2.44
CA CYS A 9 -5.52 -5.03 1.91
C CYS A 9 -6.93 -5.57 2.21
N ILE A 10 -7.67 -5.97 1.19
CA ILE A 10 -9.05 -6.50 1.35
C ILE A 10 -9.15 -8.03 1.18
N LEU A 11 -8.06 -8.75 1.37
CA LEU A 11 -8.06 -10.21 1.24
C LEU A 11 -8.74 -10.91 2.42
N CYS A 12 -8.62 -10.32 3.61
CA CYS A 12 -9.36 -10.72 4.81
C CYS A 12 -9.91 -9.47 5.50
N GLU A 13 -10.66 -9.68 6.58
CA GLU A 13 -11.30 -8.66 7.39
C GLU A 13 -10.33 -7.77 8.18
N CYS A 14 -9.07 -8.20 8.35
CA CYS A 14 -8.09 -7.45 9.13
C CYS A 14 -7.72 -6.09 8.51
N ASN A 15 -8.00 -5.91 7.21
CA ASN A 15 -7.81 -4.66 6.48
C ASN A 15 -6.41 -4.03 6.67
N CYS A 16 -5.36 -4.86 6.57
CA CYS A 16 -3.98 -4.43 6.84
C CYS A 16 -3.58 -3.23 5.97
N GLY A 17 -2.96 -2.21 6.58
CA GLY A 17 -2.48 -1.03 5.86
C GLY A 17 -1.33 -1.34 4.89
N LEU A 18 -1.38 -0.71 3.72
CA LEU A 18 -0.40 -0.81 2.64
C LEU A 18 -0.06 0.58 2.10
N GLU A 19 1.12 0.72 1.51
CA GLU A 19 1.50 1.86 0.68
C GLU A 19 1.81 1.37 -0.74
N VAL A 20 1.34 2.09 -1.76
CA VAL A 20 1.54 1.75 -3.17
C VAL A 20 2.16 2.89 -3.96
N GLN A 21 2.98 2.55 -4.96
CA GLN A 21 3.45 3.49 -5.97
C GLN A 21 2.74 3.25 -7.30
N LEU A 22 2.19 4.31 -7.88
CA LEU A 22 1.60 4.29 -9.21
C LEU A 22 2.64 4.68 -10.28
N GLY A 23 2.47 4.13 -11.49
CA GLY A 23 3.31 4.42 -12.65
C GLY A 23 2.72 3.88 -13.95
N GLY A 24 3.57 3.70 -14.96
CA GLY A 24 3.18 3.38 -16.34
C GLY A 24 2.74 4.63 -17.12
N ASP A 25 2.48 4.45 -18.43
CA ASP A 25 2.19 5.56 -19.35
C ASP A 25 0.95 6.38 -18.97
N ASP A 26 0.00 5.77 -18.26
CA ASP A 26 -1.24 6.38 -17.80
C ASP A 26 -1.26 6.63 -16.28
N GLY A 27 -0.15 6.35 -15.57
CA GLY A 27 -0.05 6.56 -14.12
C GLY A 27 -0.98 5.68 -13.28
N ARG A 28 -1.51 4.57 -13.82
CA ARG A 28 -2.48 3.69 -13.10
C ARG A 28 -1.95 2.30 -12.76
N ARG A 29 -0.74 1.95 -13.18
CA ARG A 29 -0.15 0.65 -12.85
C ARG A 29 0.45 0.68 -11.45
N LEU A 30 0.13 -0.33 -10.64
CA LEU A 30 0.83 -0.60 -9.39
C LEU A 30 2.24 -1.07 -9.73
N THR A 31 3.25 -0.32 -9.29
CA THR A 31 4.67 -0.60 -9.60
C THR A 31 5.42 -1.15 -8.40
N LYS A 32 5.05 -0.72 -7.19
CA LYS A 32 5.55 -1.23 -5.92
C LYS A 32 4.45 -1.23 -4.87
N ILE A 33 4.52 -2.18 -3.95
CA ILE A 33 3.60 -2.35 -2.83
C ILE A 33 4.44 -2.68 -1.60
N ARG A 34 4.13 -2.10 -0.45
CA ARG A 34 4.74 -2.44 0.84
C ARG A 34 3.72 -2.32 1.99
N GLY A 35 4.01 -2.94 3.12
CA GLY A 35 3.21 -2.76 4.34
C GLY A 35 3.37 -1.35 4.92
N ASP A 36 2.25 -0.75 5.32
CA ASP A 36 2.25 0.55 5.98
C ASP A 36 2.67 0.39 7.45
N LYS A 37 3.83 0.96 7.80
CA LYS A 37 4.37 0.95 9.16
C LYS A 37 3.59 1.84 10.13
N ALA A 38 2.89 2.85 9.63
CA ALA A 38 2.08 3.75 10.44
C ALA A 38 0.69 3.18 10.76
N HIS A 39 0.25 2.13 10.05
CA HIS A 39 -1.06 1.53 10.28
C HIS A 39 -1.15 0.91 11.68
N PRO A 40 -2.16 1.29 12.50
CA PRO A 40 -2.16 1.00 13.93
C PRO A 40 -2.24 -0.49 14.27
N ALA A 41 -2.98 -1.27 13.48
CA ALA A 41 -3.13 -2.72 13.69
C ALA A 41 -1.99 -3.52 13.07
N SER A 42 -1.85 -3.48 11.74
CA SER A 42 -0.85 -4.27 11.01
C SER A 42 0.60 -3.83 11.18
N ARG A 43 0.90 -2.53 11.42
CA ARG A 43 2.26 -2.00 11.69
C ARG A 43 3.33 -2.48 10.71
N GLY A 44 2.98 -2.62 9.43
CA GLY A 44 3.88 -3.15 8.40
C GLY A 44 4.29 -4.61 8.58
N TYR A 45 3.48 -5.39 9.32
CA TYR A 45 3.67 -6.82 9.67
C TYR A 45 4.82 -7.11 10.64
N ALA A 46 5.13 -6.14 11.51
CA ALA A 46 6.12 -6.27 12.59
C ALA A 46 5.53 -6.86 13.88
#